data_AF-A0A6A5TR93-F1
#
_entry.id   AF-A0A6A5TR93-F1
#
_cell.length_a   1.000
_cell.length_b   1.000
_cell.length_c   1.000
_cell.angle_alpha   90.00
_cell.angle_beta   90.00
_cell.angle_gamma   90.00
#
_symmetry.space_group_name_H-M   'P 1'
#
loop_
_entity.id
_entity.type
_entity.pdbx_description
1 polymer ?
#
loop_
_entity_poly.entity_id
_entity_poly.type
_entity_poly.pdbx_seq_one_letter_code
_entity_poly.pdbx_strand_id
1 'polypeptide(L)'
;FKDARELFPWKGSQKELAKELWIALDGPDEDSQREALLLALASFIFESTGDDPFSSGLIHFLAVLGIDGEMDRLRTAKSYSYMLAGVVYCTRVIAVEGLLPSARREEQGDVDREEFLRARKLHLADGSYSPMSEMLSLLAY
;
A
#
# COMPACT_ATOMS: atom_id res chain seq x y z
N PHE A 1 26.11 -6.50 -11.71
CA PHE A 1 24.69 -6.12 -11.82
C PHE A 1 23.97 -6.71 -10.63
N LYS A 2 23.23 -5.89 -9.88
CA LYS A 2 22.35 -6.38 -8.81
C LYS A 2 21.05 -6.87 -9.44
N ASP A 3 20.48 -7.93 -8.87
CA ASP A 3 19.18 -8.47 -9.30
C ASP A 3 18.06 -7.45 -8.99
N ALA A 4 16.99 -7.39 -9.78
CA ALA A 4 15.81 -6.56 -9.49
C ALA A 4 15.23 -6.85 -8.08
N ARG A 5 15.37 -8.10 -7.58
CA ARG A 5 15.02 -8.49 -6.21
C ARG A 5 15.85 -7.79 -5.13
N GLU A 6 17.09 -7.42 -5.45
CA GLU A 6 18.00 -6.68 -4.57
C GLU A 6 17.81 -5.16 -4.66
N LEU A 7 17.05 -4.69 -5.64
CA LEU A 7 16.80 -3.27 -5.91
C LEU A 7 15.45 -2.78 -5.37
N PHE A 8 14.58 -3.68 -4.89
CA PHE A 8 13.31 -3.26 -4.31
C PHE A 8 13.54 -2.44 -3.03
N PRO A 9 12.94 -1.24 -2.90
CA PRO A 9 13.22 -0.32 -1.81
C PRO A 9 12.43 -0.70 -0.55
N TRP A 10 12.85 -1.78 0.10
CA TRP A 10 12.30 -2.21 1.40
C TRP A 10 12.55 -1.13 2.47
N LYS A 11 11.52 -0.83 3.26
CA LYS A 11 11.59 0.04 4.43
C LYS A 11 11.08 -0.65 5.69
N GLY A 12 11.65 -0.29 6.83
CA GLY A 12 11.22 -0.81 8.14
C GLY A 12 11.16 -2.34 8.17
N SER A 13 10.01 -2.88 8.57
CA SER A 13 9.72 -4.32 8.66
C SER A 13 9.08 -4.92 7.41
N GLN A 14 8.97 -4.18 6.29
CA GLN A 14 8.25 -4.64 5.10
C GLN A 14 8.79 -5.97 4.56
N LYS A 15 10.12 -6.17 4.62
CA LYS A 15 10.76 -7.39 4.11
C LYS A 15 10.48 -8.59 5.00
N GLU A 16 10.47 -8.38 6.31
CA GLU A 16 10.15 -9.38 7.32
C GLU A 16 8.68 -9.78 7.19
N LEU A 17 7.77 -8.81 7.13
CA LEU A 17 6.32 -9.04 6.95
C LEU A 17 6.02 -9.76 5.62
N ALA A 18 6.73 -9.44 4.54
CA ALA A 18 6.59 -10.17 3.27
C ALA A 18 7.03 -11.64 3.37
N LYS A 19 8.07 -11.94 4.17
CA LYS A 19 8.49 -13.32 4.44
C LYS A 19 7.48 -14.05 5.34
N GLU A 20 6.92 -13.37 6.33
CA GLU A 20 5.89 -13.91 7.20
C GLU A 20 4.62 -14.25 6.41
N LEU A 21 4.19 -13.36 5.51
CA LEU A 21 3.13 -13.64 4.55
C LEU A 21 3.46 -14.86 3.68
N TRP A 22 4.68 -14.93 3.13
CA TRP A 22 5.09 -16.09 2.33
C TRP A 22 4.95 -17.40 3.10
N ILE A 23 5.39 -17.44 4.35
CA ILE A 23 5.26 -18.62 5.22
C ILE A 23 3.79 -18.92 5.54
N ALA A 24 2.98 -17.90 5.81
CA ALA A 24 1.56 -18.08 6.11
C ALA A 24 0.78 -18.67 4.93
N LEU A 25 1.13 -18.27 3.70
CA LEU A 25 0.51 -18.78 2.47
C LEU A 25 0.79 -20.28 2.21
N ASP A 26 1.86 -20.84 2.78
CA ASP A 26 2.15 -22.28 2.71
C ASP A 26 1.27 -23.10 3.69
N GLY A 27 0.66 -22.46 4.68
CA GLY A 27 -0.24 -23.10 5.66
C GLY A 27 -1.72 -23.12 5.22
N PRO A 28 -2.57 -23.95 5.85
CA PRO A 28 -4.00 -24.02 5.50
C PRO A 28 -4.89 -23.01 6.24
N ASP A 29 -4.35 -22.24 7.19
CA ASP A 29 -5.13 -21.34 8.04
C ASP A 29 -5.40 -20.00 7.36
N GLU A 30 -6.62 -19.82 6.84
CA GLU A 30 -7.01 -18.60 6.12
C GLU A 30 -6.94 -17.34 6.99
N ASP A 31 -7.19 -17.44 8.29
CA ASP A 31 -7.17 -16.27 9.17
C ASP A 31 -5.74 -15.76 9.36
N SER A 32 -4.78 -16.65 9.61
CA SER A 32 -3.35 -16.29 9.62
C SER A 32 -2.87 -15.72 8.29
N GLN A 33 -3.33 -16.26 7.15
CA GLN A 33 -2.99 -15.73 5.83
C GLN A 33 -3.52 -14.30 5.63
N ARG A 34 -4.78 -14.04 6.02
CA ARG A 34 -5.40 -12.71 5.91
C ARG A 34 -4.73 -11.70 6.82
N GLU A 35 -4.42 -12.07 8.06
CA GLU A 35 -3.71 -11.20 9.01
C GLU A 35 -2.31 -10.85 8.49
N ALA A 36 -1.53 -11.84 8.05
CA ALA A 36 -0.20 -11.61 7.50
C ALA A 36 -0.25 -10.74 6.23
N LEU A 37 -1.27 -10.93 5.39
CA LEU A 37 -1.49 -10.10 4.20
C LEU A 37 -1.82 -8.66 4.58
N LEU A 38 -2.72 -8.46 5.56
CA LEU A 38 -3.09 -7.14 6.03
C LEU A 38 -1.89 -6.40 6.61
N LEU A 39 -1.10 -7.05 7.48
CA LEU A 39 0.10 -6.46 8.08
C LEU A 39 1.13 -6.08 7.01
N ALA A 40 1.40 -6.98 6.07
CA ALA A 40 2.31 -6.71 4.97
C ALA A 40 1.84 -5.51 4.12
N LEU A 41 0.57 -5.49 3.68
CA LEU A 41 0.04 -4.39 2.87
C LEU A 41 -0.02 -3.07 3.65
N ALA A 42 -0.46 -3.09 4.90
CA ALA A 42 -0.51 -1.90 5.76
C ALA A 42 0.88 -1.27 5.93
N SER A 43 1.94 -2.07 6.03
CA SER A 43 3.32 -1.56 6.14
C SER A 43 3.81 -0.78 4.92
N PHE A 44 3.22 -1.00 3.74
CA PHE A 44 3.48 -0.20 2.55
C PHE A 44 2.60 1.05 2.48
N ILE A 45 1.37 0.97 2.99
CA ILE A 45 0.39 2.06 2.93
C ILE A 45 0.73 3.18 3.93
N PHE A 46 1.14 2.80 5.14
CA PHE A 46 1.44 3.74 6.23
C PHE A 46 2.91 4.18 6.26
N GLU A 47 3.64 3.96 5.17
CA GLU A 47 5.01 4.42 5.02
C GLU A 47 5.04 5.89 4.56
N SER A 48 6.09 6.62 4.97
CA SER A 48 6.34 7.96 4.45
C SER A 48 7.19 7.89 3.18
N THR A 49 6.83 8.66 2.16
CA THR A 49 7.68 8.86 0.98
C THR A 49 8.78 9.89 1.22
N GLY A 50 8.57 10.82 2.17
CA GLY A 50 9.43 12.00 2.30
C GLY A 50 9.57 12.74 0.96
N ASP A 51 10.74 13.33 0.72
CA ASP A 51 11.00 14.06 -0.53
C ASP A 51 11.37 13.14 -1.72
N ASP A 52 11.36 11.81 -1.54
CA ASP A 52 11.67 10.83 -2.59
C ASP A 52 10.55 9.79 -2.74
N PRO A 53 9.55 10.04 -3.60
CA PRO A 53 8.45 9.10 -3.88
C PRO A 53 8.93 7.72 -4.34
N PHE A 54 10.05 7.63 -5.06
CA PHE A 54 10.61 6.38 -5.54
C PHE A 54 11.34 5.60 -4.43
N SER A 55 11.47 6.16 -3.23
CA SER A 55 11.87 5.35 -2.07
C SER A 55 10.76 4.40 -1.61
N SER A 56 9.52 4.54 -2.10
CA SER A 56 8.40 3.67 -1.73
C SER A 56 8.26 2.46 -2.67
N GLY A 57 8.25 1.27 -2.08
CA GLY A 57 7.97 0.02 -2.80
C GLY A 57 6.59 0.00 -3.48
N LEU A 58 5.58 0.64 -2.88
CA LEU A 58 4.25 0.75 -3.46
C LEU A 58 4.25 1.67 -4.70
N ILE A 59 4.99 2.78 -4.65
CA ILE A 59 5.13 3.67 -5.81
C ILE A 59 5.93 3.01 -6.93
N HIS A 60 6.97 2.24 -6.59
CA HIS A 60 7.68 1.41 -7.55
C HIS A 60 6.76 0.41 -8.25
N PHE A 61 5.91 -0.30 -7.50
CA PHE A 61 4.92 -1.22 -8.07
C PHE A 61 3.97 -0.51 -9.05
N LEU A 62 3.48 0.69 -8.69
CA LEU A 62 2.63 1.49 -9.56
C LEU A 62 3.34 1.95 -10.83
N ALA A 63 4.60 2.39 -10.73
CA ALA A 63 5.40 2.77 -11.88
C ALA A 63 5.54 1.60 -12.87
N VAL A 64 5.77 0.37 -12.36
CA VAL A 64 5.80 -0.84 -13.18
C VAL A 64 4.42 -1.14 -13.79
N LEU A 65 3.34 -0.96 -13.02
CA LEU A 65 1.97 -1.14 -13.52
C LEU A 65 1.64 -0.19 -14.68
N GLY A 66 2.24 1.00 -14.68
CA GLY A 66 2.15 2.00 -15.74
C GLY A 66 2.88 1.61 -17.04
N ILE A 67 3.68 0.55 -17.06
CA ILE A 67 4.38 0.08 -18.26
C ILE A 67 3.49 -0.89 -19.05
N ASP A 68 3.42 -0.67 -20.35
CA ASP A 68 2.87 -1.59 -21.34
C ASP A 68 4.00 -2.51 -21.83
N GLY A 69 4.08 -3.70 -21.24
CA GLY A 69 5.15 -4.66 -21.52
C GLY A 69 5.11 -5.27 -22.93
N GLU A 70 3.98 -5.16 -23.66
CA GLU A 70 3.91 -5.63 -25.05
C GLU A 70 4.47 -4.60 -26.02
N MET A 71 4.24 -3.32 -25.73
CA MET A 71 4.56 -2.21 -26.63
C MET A 71 5.82 -1.43 -26.22
N ASP A 72 6.52 -1.89 -25.18
CA ASP A 72 7.72 -1.29 -24.58
C ASP A 72 7.58 0.24 -24.36
N ARG A 73 6.42 0.65 -23.83
CA ARG A 73 6.05 2.06 -23.64
C ARG A 73 5.25 2.26 -22.37
N LEU A 74 5.06 3.51 -21.96
CA LEU A 74 4.12 3.84 -20.90
C LEU A 74 2.67 3.70 -21.41
N ARG A 75 1.81 3.19 -20.54
CA ARG A 75 0.36 3.18 -20.75
C ARG A 75 -0.14 4.62 -20.88
N THR A 76 -1.15 4.81 -21.72
CA THR A 76 -1.85 6.10 -21.81
C THR A 76 -2.59 6.39 -20.49
N ALA A 77 -2.83 7.66 -20.20
CA ALA A 77 -3.61 8.07 -19.02
C ALA A 77 -4.94 7.31 -18.93
N LYS A 78 -5.73 7.26 -20.01
CA LYS A 78 -7.01 6.52 -20.05
C LYS A 78 -6.87 5.05 -19.63
N SER A 79 -5.79 4.38 -20.05
CA SER A 79 -5.54 2.96 -19.72
C SER A 79 -4.90 2.75 -18.35
N TYR A 80 -4.33 3.78 -17.73
CA TYR A 80 -3.65 3.67 -16.44
C TYR A 80 -4.50 4.21 -15.28
N SER A 81 -5.22 5.31 -15.48
CA SER A 81 -6.01 5.99 -14.44
C SER A 81 -7.07 5.08 -13.80
N TYR A 82 -7.71 4.18 -14.56
CA TYR A 82 -8.68 3.24 -13.95
C TYR A 82 -7.99 2.22 -13.04
N MET A 83 -6.80 1.74 -13.41
CA MET A 83 -6.01 0.81 -12.60
C MET A 83 -5.57 1.51 -11.32
N LEU A 84 -5.05 2.72 -11.45
CA LEU A 84 -4.64 3.56 -10.34
C LEU A 84 -5.80 3.89 -9.39
N ALA A 85 -6.97 4.24 -9.92
CA ALA A 85 -8.18 4.46 -9.12
C ALA A 85 -8.61 3.19 -8.36
N GLY A 86 -8.45 2.02 -8.98
CA GLY A 86 -8.64 0.73 -8.33
C GLY A 86 -7.68 0.53 -7.16
N VAL A 87 -6.39 0.82 -7.34
CA VAL A 87 -5.40 0.73 -6.25
C VAL A 87 -5.73 1.73 -5.13
N VAL A 88 -6.09 2.98 -5.45
CA VAL A 88 -6.51 3.99 -4.46
C VAL A 88 -7.69 3.49 -3.62
N TYR A 89 -8.69 2.88 -4.27
CA TYR A 89 -9.82 2.29 -3.56
C TYR A 89 -9.37 1.16 -2.62
N CYS A 90 -8.60 0.20 -3.13
CA CYS A 90 -8.09 -0.91 -2.34
C CYS A 90 -7.25 -0.43 -1.15
N THR A 91 -6.34 0.53 -1.36
CA THR A 91 -5.53 1.11 -0.29
C THR A 91 -6.39 1.72 0.81
N ARG A 92 -7.47 2.44 0.47
CA ARG A 92 -8.39 2.99 1.49
C ARG A 92 -9.07 1.89 2.29
N VAL A 93 -9.55 0.84 1.63
CA VAL A 93 -10.22 -0.29 2.30
C VAL A 93 -9.25 -1.02 3.24
N ILE A 94 -8.06 -1.36 2.75
CA ILE A 94 -7.02 -2.04 3.54
C ILE A 94 -6.57 -1.17 4.71
N ALA A 95 -6.39 0.13 4.50
CA ALA A 95 -6.00 1.05 5.56
C ALA A 95 -7.07 1.17 6.66
N VAL A 96 -8.35 1.19 6.28
CA VAL A 96 -9.44 1.17 7.25
C VAL A 96 -9.44 -0.13 8.03
N GLU A 97 -9.29 -1.28 7.37
CA GLU A 97 -9.26 -2.57 8.08
C GLU A 97 -8.04 -2.68 9.01
N GLY A 98 -6.88 -2.16 8.62
CA GLY A 98 -5.68 -2.16 9.47
C GLY A 98 -5.75 -1.22 10.67
N LEU A 99 -6.58 -0.15 10.62
CA LEU A 99 -6.72 0.82 11.71
C LEU A 99 -7.97 0.59 12.57
N LEU A 100 -9.04 0.09 11.96
CA LEU A 100 -10.33 -0.18 12.59
C LEU A 100 -10.83 -1.57 12.17
N PRO A 101 -10.20 -2.65 12.67
CA PRO A 101 -10.51 -4.01 12.24
C PRO A 101 -11.98 -4.34 12.41
N SER A 102 -12.62 -4.84 11.35
CA SER A 102 -14.04 -5.17 11.38
C SER A 102 -14.38 -6.22 12.44
N ALA A 103 -13.47 -7.17 12.68
CA ALA A 103 -13.59 -8.23 13.68
C ALA A 103 -13.69 -7.71 15.13
N ARG A 104 -13.17 -6.50 15.41
CA ARG A 104 -13.17 -5.89 16.75
C ARG A 104 -14.07 -4.67 16.85
N ARG A 105 -15.05 -4.54 15.95
CA ARG A 105 -15.92 -3.35 15.86
C ARG A 105 -16.65 -3.04 17.16
N GLU A 106 -17.07 -4.05 17.92
CA GLU A 106 -17.78 -3.85 19.20
C GLU A 106 -16.87 -3.38 20.33
N GLU A 107 -15.55 -3.59 20.21
CA GLU A 107 -14.53 -3.19 21.20
C GLU A 107 -14.00 -1.78 20.94
N GLN A 108 -14.26 -1.22 19.75
CA GLN A 108 -13.75 0.09 19.32
C GLN A 108 -14.47 1.26 20.00
N GLY A 109 -13.69 2.25 20.41
CA GLY A 109 -14.17 3.47 21.05
C GLY A 109 -13.64 4.76 20.44
N ASP A 110 -13.78 5.86 21.18
CA ASP A 110 -13.37 7.19 20.72
C ASP A 110 -11.85 7.28 20.48
N VAL A 111 -11.04 6.56 21.26
CA VAL A 111 -9.58 6.53 21.11
C VAL A 111 -9.17 5.92 19.76
N ASP A 112 -9.74 4.78 19.38
CA ASP A 112 -9.47 4.14 18.09
C ASP A 112 -9.89 5.04 16.93
N ARG A 113 -11.01 5.75 17.10
CA ARG A 113 -11.51 6.72 16.11
C ARG A 113 -10.57 7.92 15.96
N GLU A 114 -10.04 8.44 17.06
CA GLU A 114 -9.05 9.53 17.03
C GLU A 114 -7.75 9.10 16.37
N GLU A 115 -7.27 7.89 16.67
CA GLU A 115 -6.09 7.31 16.02
C GLU A 115 -6.31 7.12 14.52
N PHE A 116 -7.47 6.59 14.12
CA PHE A 116 -7.84 6.49 12.71
C PHE A 116 -7.82 7.85 12.00
N LEU A 117 -8.41 8.89 12.60
CA LEU A 117 -8.44 10.23 12.02
C LEU A 117 -7.03 10.82 11.88
N ARG A 118 -6.15 10.58 12.87
CA ARG A 118 -4.74 10.98 12.83
C ARG A 118 -3.99 10.26 11.71
N ALA A 119 -4.09 8.94 11.64
CA ALA A 119 -3.44 8.13 10.61
C ALA A 119 -3.95 8.47 9.21
N ARG A 120 -5.26 8.66 9.06
CA ARG A 120 -5.89 9.11 7.80
C ARG A 120 -5.32 10.44 7.33
N LYS A 121 -5.14 11.41 8.24
CA LYS A 121 -4.55 12.71 7.90
C LYS A 121 -3.09 12.58 7.48
N LEU A 122 -2.33 11.69 8.11
CA LEU A 122 -0.89 11.54 7.87
C LEU A 122 -0.56 10.73 6.62
N HIS A 123 -1.39 9.72 6.27
CA HIS A 123 -1.04 8.73 5.24
C HIS A 123 -2.07 8.56 4.12
N LEU A 124 -3.32 9.02 4.31
CA LEU A 124 -4.42 8.74 3.37
C LEU A 124 -5.04 9.99 2.73
N ALA A 125 -4.41 11.15 2.93
CA ALA A 125 -4.85 12.43 2.40
C ALA A 125 -3.98 12.86 1.20
N ASP A 126 -4.46 13.83 0.44
CA ASP A 126 -3.64 14.55 -0.52
C ASP A 126 -2.70 15.54 0.20
N GLY A 127 -1.53 15.80 -0.37
CA GLY A 127 -0.51 16.66 0.21
C GLY A 127 0.23 16.07 1.42
N SER A 128 0.02 14.79 1.75
CA SER A 128 0.88 14.09 2.70
C SER A 128 2.12 13.52 2.02
N TYR A 129 3.21 13.33 2.76
CA TYR A 129 4.39 12.61 2.27
C TYR A 129 4.15 11.10 2.35
N SER A 130 3.21 10.59 1.55
CA SER A 130 2.78 9.19 1.62
C SER A 130 2.40 8.66 0.24
N PRO A 131 2.40 7.32 0.04
CA PRO A 131 2.00 6.74 -1.24
C PRO A 131 0.59 7.12 -1.70
N MET A 132 -0.36 7.33 -0.78
CA MET A 132 -1.70 7.80 -1.16
C MET A 132 -1.66 9.16 -1.84
N SER A 133 -0.91 10.11 -1.30
CA SER A 133 -0.78 11.46 -1.87
C SER A 133 -0.20 11.42 -3.28
N GLU A 134 0.82 10.58 -3.51
CA GLU A 134 1.38 10.37 -4.85
C GLU A 134 0.34 9.77 -5.81
N MET A 135 -0.42 8.77 -5.37
CA MET A 135 -1.50 8.19 -6.19
C MET A 135 -2.59 9.20 -6.53
N LEU A 136 -2.98 10.05 -5.58
CA LEU A 136 -3.97 11.11 -5.79
C LEU A 136 -3.43 12.18 -6.73
N SER A 137 -2.17 12.58 -6.57
CA SER A 137 -1.48 13.50 -7.46
C SER A 137 -1.47 12.98 -8.90
N LEU A 138 -1.13 11.70 -9.09
CA LEU A 138 -1.16 11.06 -10.43
C LEU A 138 -2.55 10.97 -11.06
N LEU A 139 -3.62 10.90 -10.25
CA LEU A 139 -5.00 10.91 -10.75
C LEU A 139 -5.52 12.31 -11.11
N ALA A 140 -4.89 13.36 -10.57
CA ALA A 140 -5.31 14.74 -10.81
C ALA A 140 -4.73 15.35 -12.11
N TYR A 141 -3.77 14.67 -12.75
CA TYR A 141 -3.19 15.03 -14.05
C TYR A 141 -4.02 14.51 -15.24
#